data_AF-A0A0Q4DV99-F1
#
_entry.id   AF-A0A0Q4DV99-F1
#
_cell.length_a   1.000
_cell.length_b   1.000
_cell.length_c   1.000
_cell.angle_alpha   90.00
_cell.angle_beta   90.00
_cell.angle_gamma   90.00
#
_symmetry.space_group_name_H-M   'P 1'
#
loop_
_entity.id
_entity.type
_entity.pdbx_description
1 polymer ?
#
loop_
_entity_poly.entity_id
_entity_poly.type
_entity_poly.pdbx_seq_one_letter_code
_entity_poly.pdbx_strand_id
1 'polypeptide(L)' 'MIMKKLILLIAGISFVPVYSQVGINTGNPTGIFHVDGAKDNAVTGIPTLTQQANDFVVTSNGSIGIGTVSPNASAI' A
#
# COMPACT_ATOMS: atom_id res chain seq x y z
N MET A 1 11.55 -15.22 36.53
CA MET A 1 11.35 -13.82 36.10
C MET A 1 11.56 -13.62 34.60
N ILE A 2 12.54 -14.29 33.98
CA ILE A 2 12.85 -14.22 32.53
C ILE A 2 11.69 -14.70 31.62
N MET A 3 11.05 -15.83 31.93
CA MET A 3 9.91 -16.34 31.13
C MET A 3 8.70 -15.38 31.10
N LYS A 4 8.43 -14.64 32.18
CA LYS A 4 7.34 -13.66 32.24
C LYS A 4 7.61 -12.44 31.35
N LYS A 5 8.88 -12.02 31.24
CA LYS A 5 9.30 -10.94 30.34
C LYS A 5 9.21 -11.35 28.86
N LEU A 6 9.50 -12.62 28.56
CA LEU A 6 9.38 -13.16 27.20
C LEU A 6 7.91 -13.22 26.73
N ILE A 7 7.00 -13.64 27.61
CA ILE A 7 5.55 -13.65 27.32
C ILE A 7 5.03 -12.23 27.04
N LEU A 8 5.44 -11.24 27.85
CA LEU A 8 5.07 -9.83 27.64
C LEU A 8 5.61 -9.29 26.31
N LEU A 9 6.82 -9.70 25.90
CA LEU A 9 7.41 -9.29 24.62
C LEU A 9 6.63 -9.87 23.43
N ILE A 10 6.29 -11.17 23.48
CA ILE A 10 5.53 -11.84 22.40
C ILE A 10 4.12 -11.24 22.29
N ALA A 11 3.45 -10.99 23.42
CA ALA A 11 2.13 -10.35 23.44
C ALA A 11 2.15 -8.90 22.91
N GLY A 12 3.28 -8.20 23.00
CA GLY A 12 3.45 -6.87 22.43
C GLY A 12 3.62 -6.87 20.91
N ILE A 13 4.19 -7.93 20.33
CA ILE A 13 4.48 -8.03 18.89
C ILE A 13 3.28 -8.61 18.11
N SER A 14 2.35 -9.30 18.77
CA SER A 14 1.21 -9.95 18.11
C SER A 14 0.15 -9.01 17.51
N PHE A 15 0.28 -7.69 17.67
CA PHE A 15 -0.70 -6.70 17.20
C PHE A 15 -0.25 -5.89 15.97
N VAL A 16 0.84 -6.27 15.29
CA VAL A 16 1.28 -5.55 14.10
C VAL A 16 0.31 -5.86 12.94
N PRO A 17 -0.41 -4.86 12.38
CA PRO A 17 -1.26 -5.09 11.22
C PRO A 17 -0.38 -5.49 10.03
N VAL A 18 -0.64 -6.68 9.49
CA VAL A 18 -0.07 -7.14 8.23
C VAL A 18 -1.07 -6.89 7.13
N TYR A 19 -0.63 -6.16 6.11
CA TYR A 19 -1.45 -5.87 4.95
C TYR A 19 -1.05 -6.76 3.77
N SER A 20 -2.02 -7.13 2.92
CA SER A 20 -1.84 -8.04 1.77
C SER A 20 -2.04 -7.37 0.41
N GLN A 21 -1.88 -6.03 0.33
CA GLN A 21 -1.90 -5.35 -0.98
C GLN A 21 -0.79 -5.87 -1.90
N VAL A 22 -1.08 -5.90 -3.19
CA VAL A 22 -0.13 -6.35 -4.22
C VAL A 22 0.42 -5.14 -4.97
N GLY A 23 1.74 -5.00 -4.96
CA GLY A 23 2.48 -4.02 -5.75
C GLY A 23 3.29 -4.70 -6.86
N ILE A 24 3.23 -4.17 -8.08
CA ILE A 24 4.19 -4.48 -9.15
C ILE A 24 5.04 -3.24 -9.35
N ASN A 25 6.37 -3.41 -9.27
CA ASN A 25 7.35 -2.33 -9.35
C ASN A 25 7.24 -1.23 -8.28
N THR A 26 6.30 -1.32 -7.35
CA THR A 26 6.20 -0.43 -6.18
C THR A 26 6.19 -1.23 -4.89
N GLY A 27 7.02 -0.84 -3.93
CA GLY A 27 7.00 -1.37 -2.56
C GLY A 27 5.98 -0.69 -1.65
N ASN A 28 5.28 0.31 -2.17
CA ASN A 28 4.33 1.15 -1.44
C ASN A 28 2.99 1.22 -2.21
N PRO A 29 2.22 0.12 -2.25
CA PRO A 29 0.93 0.12 -2.94
C PRO A 29 -0.06 1.03 -2.21
N THR A 30 -0.74 1.92 -2.95
CA THR A 30 -1.74 2.86 -2.41
C THR A 30 -3.18 2.37 -2.58
N GLY A 31 -3.36 1.24 -3.28
CA GLY A 31 -4.62 0.51 -3.40
C GLY A 31 -4.41 -0.99 -3.13
N ILE A 32 -5.46 -1.79 -3.36
CA ILE A 32 -5.40 -3.25 -3.17
C ILE A 32 -4.51 -3.92 -4.23
N PHE A 33 -4.40 -3.30 -5.40
CA PHE A 33 -3.48 -3.66 -6.47
C PHE A 33 -2.90 -2.40 -7.09
N HIS A 34 -1.57 -2.27 -7.16
CA HIS A 34 -0.88 -1.10 -7.69
C HIS A 34 0.24 -1.54 -8.64
N VAL A 35 0.17 -1.11 -9.90
CA VAL A 35 1.22 -1.29 -10.90
C VAL A 35 1.87 0.05 -11.18
N ASP A 36 3.17 0.13 -10.93
CA ASP A 36 4.01 1.29 -11.23
C ASP A 36 4.82 1.01 -12.51
N GLY A 37 4.53 1.74 -13.57
CA GLY A 37 5.16 1.54 -14.87
C GLY A 37 6.64 1.90 -14.88
N ALA A 38 7.01 3.01 -14.22
CA ALA A 38 8.37 3.55 -14.23
C ALA A 38 9.24 3.03 -13.09
N LYS A 39 8.66 2.32 -12.11
CA LYS A 39 9.30 1.89 -10.86
C LYS A 39 9.88 3.07 -10.09
N ASP A 40 9.21 4.22 -10.16
CA ASP A 40 9.70 5.47 -9.61
C ASP A 40 8.93 5.92 -8.37
N ASN A 41 7.92 5.17 -7.92
CA ASN A 41 7.16 5.50 -6.72
C ASN A 41 8.03 5.61 -5.47
N ALA A 42 7.70 6.60 -4.63
CA ALA A 42 8.36 6.78 -3.35
C ALA A 42 8.14 5.58 -2.44
N VAL A 43 9.19 5.17 -1.72
CA VAL A 43 9.18 4.02 -0.79
C VAL A 43 8.12 4.19 0.31
N THR A 44 7.73 5.42 0.63
CA THR A 44 6.67 5.73 1.60
C THR A 44 5.89 6.96 1.15
N GLY A 45 4.68 7.15 1.70
CA GLY A 45 3.82 8.30 1.41
C GLY A 45 3.02 8.13 0.12
N ILE A 46 2.38 9.21 -0.33
CA ILE A 46 1.63 9.22 -1.58
C ILE A 46 2.59 9.58 -2.73
N PRO A 47 2.58 8.83 -3.85
CA PRO A 47 3.31 9.22 -5.05
C PRO A 47 3.02 10.65 -5.51
N THR A 48 4.03 11.34 -6.02
CA THR A 48 3.86 12.64 -6.68
C THR A 48 2.99 12.52 -7.93
N LEU A 49 2.39 13.62 -8.40
CA LEU A 49 1.53 13.59 -9.60
C LEU A 49 2.26 13.04 -10.84
N THR A 50 3.57 13.28 -10.97
CA THR A 50 4.37 12.76 -12.08
C THR A 50 4.59 11.24 -11.99
N GLN A 51 4.81 10.72 -10.78
CA GLN A 51 4.90 9.27 -10.55
C GLN A 51 3.54 8.61 -10.82
N GLN A 52 2.47 9.17 -10.25
CA GLN A 52 1.11 8.69 -10.48
C GLN A 52 0.72 8.61 -11.95
N ALA A 53 1.21 9.53 -12.79
CA ALA A 53 0.89 9.59 -14.21
C ALA A 53 1.26 8.29 -14.97
N ASN A 54 2.17 7.49 -14.42
CA ASN A 54 2.58 6.20 -14.99
C ASN A 54 2.04 4.98 -14.20
N ASP A 55 1.15 5.21 -13.24
CA ASP A 55 0.56 4.18 -12.37
C ASP A 55 -0.82 3.70 -12.85
N PHE A 56 -1.11 2.44 -12.50
CA PHE A 56 -2.45 1.84 -12.51
C PHE A 56 -2.79 1.32 -11.11
N VAL A 57 -3.95 1.69 -10.58
CA VAL A 57 -4.37 1.36 -9.22
C VAL A 57 -5.79 0.82 -9.21
N VAL A 58 -6.03 -0.26 -8.45
CA VAL A 58 -7.36 -0.70 -8.03
C VAL A 58 -7.53 -0.36 -6.55
N THR A 59 -8.59 0.37 -6.21
CA THR A 59 -8.93 0.74 -4.83
C THR A 59 -9.75 -0.36 -4.15
N SER A 60 -9.84 -0.32 -2.81
CA SER A 60 -10.65 -1.28 -2.04
C SER A 60 -12.16 -1.20 -2.35
N ASN A 61 -12.62 -0.08 -2.91
CA ASN A 61 -14.01 0.12 -3.32
C ASN A 61 -14.28 -0.37 -4.76
N GLY A 62 -13.29 -0.95 -5.43
CA GLY A 62 -13.40 -1.45 -6.80
C GLY A 62 -13.06 -0.42 -7.89
N SER A 63 -12.95 0.87 -7.54
CA SER A 63 -12.61 1.91 -8.52
C SER A 63 -11.19 1.77 -9.05
N ILE A 64 -11.02 2.07 -10.34
CA ILE A 64 -9.73 1.99 -11.05
C ILE A 64 -9.18 3.40 -11.29
N GLY A 65 -7.93 3.62 -10.89
CA GLY A 65 -7.14 4.79 -11.20
C GLY A 65 -6.13 4.49 -12.29
N ILE A 66 -6.09 5.32 -13.32
CA ILE A 66 -5.02 5.33 -14.34
C ILE A 66 -4.46 6.74 -14.33
N GLY A 67 -3.18 6.89 -14.02
CA GLY A 67 -2.60 8.23 -13.85
C GLY A 67 -2.95 8.91 -12.52
N THR A 68 -3.58 8.20 -11.58
CA THR A 68 -4.03 8.74 -10.28
C THR A 68 -4.22 7.62 -9.26
N VAL A 69 -3.91 7.90 -7.99
CA VAL A 69 -4.23 7.02 -6.85
C VAL A 69 -5.59 7.34 -6.20
N SER A 70 -6.24 8.42 -6.63
CA SER A 70 -7.56 8.85 -6.14
C SER A 70 -8.51 9.00 -7.34
N PRO A 71 -9.14 7.89 -7.77
CA PRO A 71 -10.09 7.91 -8.88
C PRO A 71 -11.32 8.74 -8.54
N ASN A 72 -11.93 9.36 -9.56
CA ASN A 72 -13.22 10.01 -9.38
C ASN A 72 -14.30 8.97 -9.02
N ALA A 73 -15.30 9.37 -8.25
CA ALA A 73 -16.43 8.51 -7.89
C ALA A 73 -17.23 7.96 -9.08
N SER A 74 -17.08 8.52 -10.29
CA SER A 74 -17.67 7.96 -11.52
C SER A 74 -16.86 6.81 -12.13
N ALA A 75 -15.65 6.52 -11.64
CA ALA A 75 -14.80 5.42 -12.10
C ALA A 75 -15.00 4.13 -11.27
N ILE A 76 -16.26 3.83 -10.92
CA ILE A 76 -16.70 2.59 -10.25
C ILE A 76 -17.06 1.56 -11.32
#